data_AF-A0A255TVI9-F1
#
_entry.id   AF-A0A255TVI9-F1
#
_cell.length_a   1.000
_cell.length_b   1.000
_cell.length_c   1.000
_cell.angle_alpha   90.00
_cell.angle_beta   90.00
_cell.angle_gamma   90.00
#
_symmetry.space_group_name_H-M   'P 1'
#
loop_
_entity.id
_entity.type
_entity.pdbx_description
1 polymer ?
#
loop_
_entity_poly.entity_id
_entity_poly.type
_entity_poly.pdbx_seq_one_letter_code
_entity_poly.pdbx_strand_id
1 'polypeptide(L)'
;MAFYRIENELDLGMSHSGAVVIDGESTVELTDEDVEILVNLIREKHSINVRKLGINAMYPELYEKLDDAYRQLAYDTEATHWLWHGYYNGYYRYDSYDLKCYCKANCGFHFEYDESDFVDDDDIFDDELFENAEDKAFEDWLDDYVHSLSDKEARDFFYNHMNAELDLDYVDYTVEIPEEIIKMAKNVEAK
;
A
#
# COMPACT_ATOMS: atom_id res chain seq x y z
N MET A 1 -8.10 -14.77 -20.59
CA MET A 1 -7.31 -14.14 -19.50
C MET A 1 -8.24 -13.22 -18.73
N ALA A 2 -8.22 -13.34 -17.41
CA ALA A 2 -9.05 -12.56 -16.50
C ALA A 2 -8.30 -12.29 -15.19
N PHE A 3 -8.70 -11.23 -14.49
CA PHE A 3 -8.18 -10.88 -13.18
C PHE A 3 -9.09 -11.45 -12.10
N TYR A 4 -8.48 -12.11 -11.13
CA TYR A 4 -9.18 -12.71 -9.99
C TYR A 4 -8.70 -12.05 -8.71
N ARG A 5 -9.64 -11.61 -7.86
CA ARG A 5 -9.32 -11.00 -6.57
C ARG A 5 -8.67 -12.03 -5.65
N ILE A 6 -7.62 -11.61 -4.95
CA ILE A 6 -6.96 -12.34 -3.88
C ILE A 6 -6.95 -11.49 -2.62
N GLU A 7 -7.05 -12.16 -1.47
CA GLU A 7 -7.10 -11.53 -0.15
C GLU A 7 -6.14 -12.30 0.76
N ASN A 8 -5.46 -11.61 1.68
CA ASN A 8 -4.62 -12.25 2.68
C ASN A 8 -4.68 -11.47 3.99
N GLU A 9 -4.97 -12.17 5.09
CA GLU A 9 -4.78 -11.63 6.44
C GLU A 9 -3.30 -11.78 6.79
N LEU A 10 -2.64 -10.68 7.09
CA LEU A 10 -1.21 -10.62 7.40
C LEU A 10 -1.02 -10.28 8.88
N ASP A 11 -0.30 -11.13 9.60
CA ASP A 11 0.19 -10.85 10.95
C ASP A 11 1.55 -10.17 10.83
N LEU A 12 1.59 -8.85 11.07
CA LEU A 12 2.82 -8.06 11.03
C LEU A 12 3.58 -8.09 12.37
N GLY A 13 3.17 -8.94 13.30
CA GLY A 13 3.78 -9.05 14.62
C GLY A 13 3.34 -7.94 15.57
N MET A 14 4.29 -7.29 16.24
CA MET A 14 4.01 -6.34 17.33
C MET A 14 4.54 -4.94 16.99
N SER A 15 3.65 -3.96 17.03
CA SER A 15 4.00 -2.54 17.09
C SER A 15 4.14 -2.06 18.55
N HIS A 16 4.50 -0.80 18.75
CA HIS A 16 4.44 -0.17 20.09
C HIS A 16 3.01 -0.12 20.68
N SER A 17 1.98 -0.33 19.85
CA SER A 17 0.57 -0.30 20.23
C SER A 17 -0.04 -1.71 20.40
N GLY A 18 0.74 -2.77 20.17
CA GLY A 18 0.30 -4.16 20.29
C GLY A 18 0.40 -4.95 18.98
N ALA A 19 -0.25 -6.12 18.96
CA ALA A 19 -0.26 -6.99 17.80
C ALA A 19 -0.96 -6.32 16.61
N VAL A 20 -0.38 -6.45 15.42
CA VAL A 20 -0.86 -5.83 14.19
C VAL A 20 -1.27 -6.92 13.22
N VAL A 21 -2.57 -6.96 12.92
CA VAL A 21 -3.13 -7.80 11.87
C VAL A 21 -3.82 -6.90 10.87
N ILE A 22 -3.49 -7.07 9.59
CA ILE A 22 -4.05 -6.26 8.50
C ILE A 22 -4.49 -7.15 7.34
N ASP A 23 -5.56 -6.73 6.67
CA ASP A 23 -6.06 -7.40 5.46
C ASP A 23 -5.48 -6.73 4.22
N GLY A 24 -4.87 -7.54 3.35
CA GLY A 24 -4.40 -7.13 2.04
C GLY A 24 -5.35 -7.59 0.94
N GLU A 25 -5.53 -6.76 -0.08
CA GLU A 25 -6.29 -7.11 -1.28
C GLU A 25 -5.51 -6.79 -2.57
N SER A 26 -5.56 -7.71 -3.52
CA SER A 26 -4.95 -7.52 -4.84
C SER A 26 -5.66 -8.38 -5.89
N THR A 27 -5.05 -8.52 -7.06
CA THR A 27 -5.54 -9.39 -8.13
C THR A 27 -4.42 -10.23 -8.71
N VAL A 28 -4.78 -11.41 -9.19
CA VAL A 28 -3.90 -12.27 -9.99
C VAL A 28 -4.49 -12.43 -11.39
N GLU A 29 -3.64 -12.31 -12.40
CA GLU A 29 -4.03 -12.53 -13.79
C GLU A 29 -3.87 -14.02 -14.14
N LEU A 30 -4.96 -14.65 -14.58
CA LEU A 30 -4.99 -16.07 -14.94
C LEU A 30 -5.58 -16.28 -16.33
N THR A 31 -5.04 -17.26 -17.05
CA THR A 31 -5.59 -17.70 -18.34
C THR A 31 -6.79 -18.62 -18.13
N ASP A 32 -7.58 -18.83 -19.18
CA ASP A 32 -8.74 -19.72 -19.11
C ASP A 32 -8.29 -21.18 -18.84
N GLU A 33 -7.11 -21.57 -19.33
CA GLU A 33 -6.47 -22.85 -19.06
C GLU A 33 -6.03 -22.98 -17.59
N ASP A 34 -5.39 -21.94 -17.03
CA ASP A 34 -5.02 -21.89 -15.62
C ASP A 34 -6.25 -22.12 -14.73
N VAL A 35 -7.36 -21.45 -15.05
CA VAL A 35 -8.63 -21.55 -14.31
C VAL A 35 -9.24 -22.94 -14.44
N GLU A 36 -9.24 -23.52 -15.65
CA GLU A 36 -9.74 -24.88 -15.88
C GLU A 36 -8.94 -25.92 -15.08
N ILE A 37 -7.61 -25.80 -15.03
CA ILE A 37 -6.73 -26.66 -14.24
C ILE A 37 -7.11 -26.58 -12.75
N LEU A 38 -7.22 -25.37 -12.19
CA LEU A 38 -7.56 -25.18 -10.77
C LEU A 38 -8.95 -25.75 -10.44
N VAL A 39 -9.94 -25.49 -11.30
CA VAL A 39 -11.31 -26.00 -11.13
C VAL A 39 -11.33 -27.53 -11.14
N ASN A 40 -10.65 -28.16 -12.11
CA ASN A 40 -10.61 -29.61 -12.22
C ASN A 40 -9.87 -30.24 -11.04
N LEU A 41 -8.73 -29.68 -10.61
CA LEU A 41 -8.00 -30.18 -9.45
C LEU A 41 -8.82 -30.08 -8.16
N ILE A 42 -9.56 -28.99 -7.94
CA ILE A 42 -10.46 -28.85 -6.78
C ILE A 42 -11.53 -29.95 -6.79
N ARG A 43 -12.11 -30.24 -7.95
CA ARG A 43 -13.13 -31.28 -8.10
C ARG A 43 -12.58 -32.67 -7.89
N GLU A 44 -11.43 -33.00 -8.49
CA GLU A 44 -10.81 -34.32 -8.38
C GLU A 44 -10.30 -34.63 -6.96
N LYS A 45 -9.76 -33.62 -6.27
CA LYS A 45 -9.14 -33.79 -4.95
C LYS A 45 -10.07 -33.45 -3.80
N HIS A 46 -11.24 -32.85 -4.08
CA HIS A 46 -12.18 -32.33 -3.08
C HIS A 46 -11.50 -31.45 -2.02
N SER A 47 -10.59 -30.58 -2.45
CA SER A 47 -9.76 -29.75 -1.57
C SER A 47 -9.46 -28.42 -2.24
N ILE A 48 -9.33 -27.36 -1.44
CA ILE A 48 -8.84 -26.04 -1.89
C ILE A 48 -7.40 -25.77 -1.42
N ASN A 49 -6.86 -26.64 -0.55
CA ASN A 49 -5.50 -26.50 -0.04
C ASN A 49 -4.49 -26.74 -1.18
N VAL A 50 -3.73 -25.69 -1.53
CA VAL A 50 -2.73 -25.66 -2.61
C VAL A 50 -1.76 -26.84 -2.56
N ARG A 51 -1.25 -27.21 -1.37
CA ARG A 51 -0.34 -28.36 -1.21
C ARG A 51 -1.03 -29.69 -1.51
N LYS A 52 -2.30 -29.86 -1.10
CA LYS A 52 -3.08 -31.08 -1.41
C LYS A 52 -3.45 -31.17 -2.90
N LEU A 53 -3.62 -30.03 -3.57
CA LEU A 53 -3.83 -29.98 -5.01
C LEU A 53 -2.57 -30.36 -5.79
N GLY A 54 -1.38 -30.18 -5.20
CA GLY A 54 -0.10 -30.53 -5.83
C GLY A 54 0.28 -29.62 -7.00
N ILE A 55 -0.29 -28.42 -7.08
CA ILE A 55 -0.05 -27.47 -8.18
C ILE A 55 1.42 -27.07 -8.29
N ASN A 56 2.13 -26.95 -7.17
CA ASN A 56 3.55 -26.63 -7.14
C ASN A 56 4.43 -27.68 -7.85
N ALA A 57 3.98 -28.94 -7.91
CA ALA A 57 4.71 -30.03 -8.56
C ALA A 57 4.21 -30.31 -9.98
N MET A 58 2.90 -30.22 -10.22
CA MET A 58 2.28 -30.57 -11.51
C MET A 58 2.20 -29.39 -12.48
N TYR A 59 2.04 -28.17 -11.96
CA TYR A 59 1.82 -26.94 -12.73
C TYR A 59 2.66 -25.79 -12.12
N PRO A 60 4.00 -25.89 -12.17
CA PRO A 60 4.89 -24.96 -11.47
C PRO A 60 4.70 -23.50 -11.92
N GLU A 61 4.48 -23.25 -13.21
CA GLU A 61 4.25 -21.90 -13.74
C GLU A 61 2.95 -21.27 -13.19
N LEU A 62 1.90 -22.07 -13.00
CA LEU A 62 0.65 -21.62 -12.39
C LEU A 62 0.83 -21.32 -10.90
N TYR A 63 1.58 -22.18 -10.20
CA TYR A 63 1.90 -21.93 -8.80
C TYR A 63 2.75 -20.65 -8.64
N GLU A 64 3.73 -20.43 -9.51
CA GLU A 64 4.59 -19.23 -9.49
C GLU A 64 3.77 -17.95 -9.70
N LYS A 65 2.79 -17.93 -10.61
CA LYS A 65 1.88 -16.78 -10.77
C LYS A 65 1.11 -16.46 -9.48
N LEU A 66 0.61 -17.49 -8.80
CA LEU A 66 -0.09 -17.31 -7.52
C LEU A 66 0.89 -16.85 -6.43
N ASP A 67 2.03 -17.53 -6.30
CA ASP A 67 3.06 -17.20 -5.31
C ASP A 67 3.55 -15.75 -5.45
N ASP A 68 3.88 -15.32 -6.66
CA ASP A 68 4.31 -13.95 -6.95
C ASP A 68 3.21 -12.94 -6.60
N ALA A 69 1.95 -13.22 -6.92
CA ALA A 69 0.84 -12.33 -6.60
C ALA A 69 0.60 -12.19 -5.10
N TYR A 70 0.63 -13.30 -4.33
CA TYR A 70 0.50 -13.24 -2.87
C TYR A 70 1.73 -12.64 -2.18
N ARG A 71 2.94 -12.90 -2.70
CA ARG A 71 4.17 -12.27 -2.19
C ARG A 71 4.15 -10.77 -2.39
N GLN A 72 3.77 -10.31 -3.59
CA GLN A 72 3.67 -8.89 -3.90
C GLN A 72 2.57 -8.23 -3.08
N LEU A 73 1.41 -8.88 -2.94
CA LEU A 73 0.33 -8.42 -2.05
C LEU A 73 0.85 -8.21 -0.62
N ALA A 74 1.50 -9.23 -0.04
CA ALA A 74 2.00 -9.17 1.33
C ALA A 74 3.02 -8.04 1.51
N TYR A 75 3.99 -7.95 0.59
CA TYR A 75 4.97 -6.88 0.60
C TYR A 75 4.33 -5.50 0.48
N ASP A 76 3.41 -5.33 -0.46
CA ASP A 76 2.76 -4.05 -0.70
C ASP A 76 1.95 -3.60 0.52
N THR A 77 1.17 -4.52 1.09
CA THR A 77 0.30 -4.26 2.24
C THR A 77 1.13 -3.97 3.50
N GLU A 78 2.20 -4.74 3.77
CA GLU A 78 3.09 -4.49 4.89
C GLU A 78 3.86 -3.17 4.73
N ALA A 79 4.44 -2.91 3.56
CA ALA A 79 5.14 -1.66 3.29
C ALA A 79 4.22 -0.44 3.44
N THR A 80 3.00 -0.50 2.90
CA THR A 80 2.01 0.56 3.06
C THR A 80 1.71 0.81 4.53
N HIS A 81 1.47 -0.26 5.31
CA HIS A 81 1.18 -0.14 6.74
C HIS A 81 2.31 0.57 7.49
N TRP A 82 3.54 0.09 7.35
CA TRP A 82 4.68 0.66 8.07
C TRP A 82 5.02 2.06 7.61
N LEU A 83 4.78 2.39 6.34
CA LEU A 83 4.96 3.76 5.85
C LEU A 83 3.96 4.73 6.47
N TRP A 84 2.69 4.37 6.52
CA TRP A 84 1.69 5.20 7.20
C TRP A 84 1.98 5.31 8.70
N HIS A 85 2.39 4.21 9.32
CA HIS A 85 2.78 4.22 10.73
C HIS A 85 3.99 5.14 10.98
N GLY A 86 5.00 5.13 10.12
CA GLY A 86 6.14 6.05 10.20
C GLY A 86 5.74 7.51 10.04
N TYR A 87 4.82 7.79 9.12
CA TYR A 87 4.27 9.13 8.88
C TYR A 87 3.56 9.68 10.11
N TYR A 88 2.56 8.94 10.63
CA TYR A 88 1.74 9.39 11.77
C TYR A 88 2.53 9.59 13.07
N ASN A 89 3.68 8.94 13.22
CA ASN A 89 4.53 9.07 14.39
C ASN A 89 5.72 10.03 14.18
N GLY A 90 5.81 10.69 13.02
CA GLY A 90 6.87 11.64 12.72
C GLY A 90 8.27 11.01 12.70
N TYR A 91 8.39 9.75 12.29
CA TYR A 91 9.67 9.04 12.25
C TYR A 91 10.57 9.46 11.08
N TYR A 92 9.98 10.10 10.07
CA TYR A 92 10.69 10.57 8.89
C TYR A 92 11.52 11.80 9.15
N ARG A 93 12.75 11.78 8.64
CA ARG A 93 13.67 12.93 8.67
C ARG A 93 13.87 13.40 7.25
N TYR A 94 13.16 14.47 6.90
CA TYR A 94 13.25 15.14 5.61
C TYR A 94 13.56 16.63 5.81
N ASP A 95 14.09 17.25 4.76
CA ASP A 95 14.28 18.70 4.71
C ASP A 95 12.93 19.36 4.40
N SER A 96 12.38 20.08 5.37
CA SER A 96 11.07 20.72 5.25
C SER A 96 11.05 21.81 4.19
N TYR A 97 12.15 22.52 3.99
CA TYR A 97 12.26 23.57 2.98
C TYR A 97 12.22 22.97 1.58
N ASP A 98 13.03 21.94 1.32
CA ASP A 98 13.07 21.27 0.03
C ASP A 98 11.71 20.61 -0.31
N LEU A 99 11.07 19.97 0.69
CA LEU A 99 9.75 19.37 0.51
C LEU A 99 8.70 20.44 0.18
N LYS A 100 8.66 21.54 0.93
CA LYS A 100 7.75 22.66 0.69
C LYS A 100 7.97 23.25 -0.71
N CYS A 101 9.21 23.47 -1.12
CA CYS A 101 9.55 23.95 -2.46
C CYS A 101 9.06 22.98 -3.56
N TYR A 102 9.25 21.67 -3.37
CA TYR A 102 8.73 20.66 -4.29
C TYR A 102 7.20 20.70 -4.39
N CYS A 103 6.51 20.79 -3.25
CA CYS A 103 5.05 20.80 -3.20
C CYS A 103 4.43 22.06 -3.80
N LYS A 104 5.07 23.23 -3.65
CA LYS A 104 4.67 24.46 -4.36
C LYS A 104 4.72 24.30 -5.88
N ALA A 105 5.72 23.58 -6.38
CA ALA A 105 5.94 23.42 -7.82
C ALA A 105 5.10 22.30 -8.44
N ASN A 106 4.83 21.21 -7.70
CA ASN A 106 4.32 19.97 -8.28
C ASN A 106 3.03 19.44 -7.65
N CYS A 107 2.73 19.82 -6.41
CA CYS A 107 1.63 19.23 -5.64
C CYS A 107 0.45 20.19 -5.42
N GLY A 108 0.62 21.47 -5.75
CA GLY A 108 -0.44 22.48 -5.65
C GLY A 108 -0.52 23.17 -4.29
N PHE A 109 0.54 23.11 -3.48
CA PHE A 109 0.61 23.91 -2.26
C PHE A 109 0.72 25.39 -2.60
N HIS A 110 -0.19 26.20 -2.06
CA HIS A 110 -0.20 27.65 -2.21
C HIS A 110 -0.49 28.29 -0.85
N PHE A 111 0.39 29.19 -0.41
CA PHE A 111 0.19 29.97 0.80
C PHE A 111 -0.43 31.32 0.42
N GLU A 112 -1.69 31.51 0.77
CA GLU A 112 -2.41 32.78 0.60
C GLU A 112 -2.23 33.61 1.86
N TYR A 113 -1.74 34.85 1.71
CA TYR A 113 -1.44 35.73 2.83
C TYR A 113 -1.67 37.19 2.45
N ASP A 114 -1.94 38.03 3.45
CA ASP A 114 -1.92 39.49 3.33
C ASP A 114 -0.60 40.00 3.92
N GLU A 115 0.21 40.73 3.14
CA GLU A 115 1.50 41.27 3.61
C GLU A 115 1.35 42.06 4.92
N SER A 116 0.23 42.77 5.11
CA SER A 116 -0.01 43.60 6.30
C SER A 116 -0.13 42.81 7.62
N ASP A 117 -0.38 41.50 7.56
CA ASP A 117 -0.40 40.62 8.73
C ASP A 117 1.02 40.30 9.25
N PHE A 118 2.06 40.60 8.45
CA PHE A 118 3.46 40.24 8.72
C PHE A 118 4.35 41.47 8.84
N VAL A 119 3.79 42.60 9.25
CA VAL A 119 4.52 43.85 9.44
C VAL A 119 4.55 44.18 10.93
N ASP A 120 5.72 44.59 11.44
CA ASP A 120 5.90 45.02 12.82
C ASP A 120 5.35 46.43 13.09
N ASP A 121 5.47 46.89 14.34
CA ASP A 121 4.99 48.21 14.78
C ASP A 121 5.68 49.41 14.06
N ASP A 122 6.81 49.17 13.38
CA ASP A 122 7.59 50.17 12.64
C ASP A 122 7.36 50.09 11.10
N ASP A 123 6.31 49.38 10.67
CA ASP A 123 5.99 49.10 9.27
C ASP A 123 7.08 48.27 8.53
N ILE A 124 7.85 47.43 9.24
CA ILE A 124 8.89 46.55 8.67
C ILE A 124 8.38 45.11 8.58
N PHE A 125 8.60 44.44 7.44
CA PHE A 125 8.22 43.04 7.25
C PHE A 125 9.01 42.10 8.16
N ASP A 126 8.29 41.21 8.86
CA ASP A 126 8.82 40.18 9.75
C ASP A 126 8.91 38.85 9.00
N ASP A 127 10.10 38.58 8.46
CA ASP A 127 10.41 37.33 7.75
C ASP A 127 10.20 36.10 8.64
N GLU A 128 10.50 36.19 9.95
CA GLU A 128 10.37 35.06 10.87
C GLU A 128 8.88 34.73 11.13
N LEU A 129 8.04 35.74 11.31
CA LEU A 129 6.60 35.55 11.46
C LEU A 129 5.98 34.96 10.18
N PHE A 130 6.41 35.44 9.01
CA PHE A 130 5.95 34.94 7.71
C PHE A 130 6.35 33.48 7.48
N GLU A 131 7.63 33.14 7.67
CA GLU A 131 8.14 31.77 7.50
C GLU A 131 7.42 30.80 8.43
N ASN A 132 7.22 31.16 9.70
CA ASN A 132 6.50 30.33 10.66
C ASN A 132 5.03 30.11 10.27
N ALA A 133 4.35 31.13 9.74
CA ALA A 133 2.97 31.01 9.30
C ALA A 133 2.84 30.13 8.05
N GLU A 134 3.77 30.28 7.10
CA GLU A 134 3.82 29.44 5.90
C GLU A 134 4.12 27.97 6.25
N ASP A 135 5.07 27.72 7.15
CA ASP A 135 5.42 26.36 7.58
C ASP A 135 4.23 25.67 8.25
N LYS A 136 3.51 26.37 9.12
CA LYS A 136 2.30 25.82 9.74
C LYS A 136 1.20 25.51 8.71
N ALA A 137 0.97 26.42 7.77
CA ALA A 137 0.01 26.19 6.69
C ALA A 137 0.43 25.03 5.79
N PHE A 138 1.73 24.84 5.59
CA PHE A 138 2.28 23.72 4.86
C PHE A 138 2.08 22.39 5.60
N GLU A 139 2.33 22.34 6.91
CA GLU A 139 2.10 21.14 7.72
C GLU A 139 0.63 20.70 7.70
N ASP A 140 -0.30 21.66 7.88
CA ASP A 140 -1.74 21.40 7.81
C ASP A 140 -2.15 20.89 6.42
N TRP A 141 -1.63 21.51 5.34
CA TRP A 141 -1.93 21.10 3.96
C TRP A 141 -1.30 19.75 3.59
N LEU A 142 -0.09 19.45 4.10
CA LEU A 142 0.65 18.25 3.74
C LEU A 142 -0.09 16.99 4.18
N ASP A 143 -0.71 17.02 5.37
CA ASP A 143 -1.52 15.90 5.86
C ASP A 143 -2.70 15.61 4.93
N ASP A 144 -3.47 16.64 4.59
CA ASP A 144 -4.59 16.52 3.64
C ASP A 144 -4.13 16.03 2.27
N TYR A 145 -2.98 16.53 1.78
CA TYR A 145 -2.42 16.13 0.49
C TYR A 145 -2.05 14.65 0.47
N VAL A 146 -1.27 14.19 1.46
CA VAL A 146 -0.79 12.80 1.52
C VAL A 146 -1.98 11.83 1.64
N HIS A 147 -3.01 12.18 2.43
CA HIS A 147 -4.24 11.38 2.55
C HIS A 147 -5.12 11.38 1.29
N SER A 148 -4.93 12.34 0.39
CA SER A 148 -5.62 12.37 -0.90
C SER A 148 -5.01 11.43 -1.95
N LEU A 149 -3.78 10.97 -1.73
CA LEU A 149 -3.06 10.08 -2.63
C LEU A 149 -3.58 8.64 -2.51
N SER A 150 -3.52 7.87 -3.60
CA SER A 150 -3.65 6.42 -3.48
C SER A 150 -2.47 5.85 -2.68
N ASP A 151 -2.63 4.66 -2.08
CA ASP A 151 -1.55 4.04 -1.30
C ASP A 151 -0.24 3.95 -2.09
N LYS A 152 -0.32 3.60 -3.39
CA LYS A 152 0.87 3.56 -4.24
C LYS A 152 1.55 4.93 -4.36
N GLU A 153 0.77 5.97 -4.63
CA GLU A 153 1.28 7.33 -4.77
C GLU A 153 1.81 7.87 -3.44
N ALA A 154 1.14 7.58 -2.32
CA ALA A 154 1.60 7.94 -0.98
C ALA A 154 2.95 7.28 -0.67
N ARG A 155 3.09 5.97 -0.95
CA ARG A 155 4.37 5.28 -0.78
C ARG A 155 5.48 5.89 -1.63
N ASP A 156 5.21 6.13 -2.91
CA ASP A 156 6.17 6.77 -3.81
C ASP A 156 6.56 8.15 -3.28
N PHE A 157 5.61 8.91 -2.73
CA PHE A 157 5.88 10.20 -2.10
C PHE A 157 6.76 10.07 -0.85
N PHE A 158 6.47 9.10 0.02
CA PHE A 158 7.27 8.85 1.23
C PHE A 158 8.72 8.50 0.92
N TYR A 159 8.95 7.59 -0.02
CA TYR A 159 10.30 7.20 -0.43
C TYR A 159 11.06 8.35 -1.10
N ASN A 160 10.41 9.08 -2.01
CA ASN A 160 11.11 10.05 -2.85
C ASN A 160 11.28 11.42 -2.17
N HIS A 161 10.39 11.77 -1.23
CA HIS A 161 10.31 13.15 -0.72
C HIS A 161 10.35 13.24 0.80
N MET A 162 10.04 12.17 1.53
CA MET A 162 10.08 12.16 3.00
C MET A 162 11.25 11.36 3.57
N ASN A 163 12.15 10.86 2.72
CA ASN A 163 13.32 10.06 3.12
C ASN A 163 12.90 8.86 4.00
N ALA A 164 11.75 8.26 3.67
CA ALA A 164 11.32 7.05 4.31
C ALA A 164 12.22 5.89 3.84
N GLU A 165 12.73 5.12 4.79
CA GLU A 165 13.48 3.89 4.52
C GLU A 165 12.76 2.75 5.23
N LEU A 166 12.50 1.68 4.47
CA LEU A 166 11.90 0.46 4.98
C LEU A 166 12.80 -0.70 4.64
N ASP A 167 13.19 -1.45 5.67
CA ASP A 167 13.96 -2.67 5.55
C ASP A 167 13.04 -3.84 5.87
N LEU A 168 12.46 -4.44 4.83
CA LEU A 168 11.60 -5.61 4.93
C LEU A 168 12.40 -6.86 4.59
N ASP A 169 12.94 -7.52 5.62
CA ASP A 169 13.76 -8.72 5.48
C ASP A 169 12.96 -9.94 4.96
N TYR A 170 11.73 -10.10 5.45
CA TYR A 170 10.86 -11.23 5.12
C TYR A 170 9.40 -10.84 5.38
N VAL A 171 8.52 -11.15 4.43
CA VAL A 171 7.07 -10.98 4.57
C VAL A 171 6.43 -12.36 4.66
N ASP A 172 5.61 -12.58 5.69
CA ASP A 172 4.88 -13.85 5.85
C ASP A 172 3.59 -13.81 5.04
N TYR A 173 3.30 -14.88 4.30
CA TYR A 173 2.10 -14.98 3.48
C TYR A 173 1.73 -16.44 3.20
N THR A 174 0.45 -16.66 2.91
CA THR A 174 -0.05 -17.96 2.48
C THR A 174 -0.69 -17.88 1.10
N VAL A 175 -0.26 -18.75 0.18
CA VAL A 175 -0.85 -18.87 -1.16
C VAL A 175 -2.18 -19.63 -1.08
N GLU A 176 -3.25 -19.01 -1.54
CA GLU A 176 -4.59 -19.60 -1.60
C GLU A 176 -5.19 -19.56 -3.02
N ILE A 177 -6.20 -20.39 -3.26
CA ILE A 177 -6.94 -20.35 -4.52
C ILE A 177 -7.94 -19.19 -4.47
N PRO A 178 -8.00 -18.31 -5.50
CA PRO A 178 -8.99 -17.23 -5.54
C PRO A 178 -10.43 -17.73 -5.30
N GLU A 179 -11.17 -17.06 -4.43
CA GLU A 179 -12.50 -17.50 -3.97
C GLU A 179 -13.51 -17.63 -5.13
N GLU A 180 -13.37 -16.81 -6.17
CA GLU A 180 -14.17 -16.92 -7.39
C GLU A 180 -13.98 -18.26 -8.10
N ILE A 181 -12.75 -18.77 -8.17
CA ILE A 181 -12.42 -20.07 -8.77
C ILE A 181 -12.97 -21.20 -7.90
N ILE A 182 -12.90 -21.07 -6.57
CA ILE A 182 -13.51 -22.02 -5.63
C ILE A 182 -15.03 -22.10 -5.88
N LYS A 183 -15.70 -20.97 -6.06
CA LYS A 183 -17.13 -20.92 -6.40
C LYS A 183 -17.43 -21.58 -7.75
N MET A 184 -16.60 -21.36 -8.76
CA MET A 184 -16.74 -22.02 -10.08
C MET A 184 -16.62 -23.54 -9.97
N ALA A 185 -15.71 -24.05 -9.14
CA ALA A 185 -15.55 -25.48 -8.91
C ALA A 185 -16.80 -26.11 -8.28
N LYS A 186 -17.42 -25.42 -7.31
CA LYS A 186 -18.61 -25.88 -6.57
C LYS A 186 -19.93 -25.76 -7.34
N ASN A 187 -20.07 -24.78 -8.23
CA ASN A 187 -21.36 -24.46 -8.87
C ASN A 187 -21.80 -25.40 -10.01
N VAL A 188 -20.99 -26.39 -10.42
CA VAL A 188 -21.32 -27.30 -11.54
C VAL A 188 -21.95 -28.63 -11.09
N GLU A 189 -22.04 -28.90 -9.79
CA GLU A 189 -22.69 -30.12 -9.26
C GLU A 189 -24.23 -30.11 -9.28
N ALA A 190 -24.87 -29.06 -9.81
CA ALA A 190 -26.33 -28.96 -9.92
C ALA A 190 -26.83 -29.18 -11.37
N LYS A 191 -26.61 -30.37 -11.94
CA LYS A 191 -27.37 -30.86 -13.10
C LYS A 191 -27.58 -32.37 -13.05
#